data_AF-R1HL95-F1
#
_entry.id   AF-R1HL95-F1
#
_cell.length_a   1.000
_cell.length_b   1.000
_cell.length_c   1.000
_cell.angle_alpha   90.00
_cell.angle_beta   90.00
_cell.angle_gamma   90.00
#
_symmetry.space_group_name_H-M   'P 1'
#
loop_
_entity.id
_entity.type
_entity.pdbx_description
1 polymer ?
#
loop_
_entity_poly.entity_id
_entity_poly.type
_entity_poly.pdbx_seq_one_letter_code
_entity_poly.pdbx_strand_id
1 'polypeptide(L)'
;RCPAAIRERGGGVVGAHRALIGALSRVRNALESQGVPTRPLDPDELLRASISAAELTAVAGSPAKVTLQERWSGVTAAGIGHASYAITGWPKGKVSSSLNALTSVRALSATLAMSISPASDEGKIGLRGVVRLSARNPRELDAADQRLHGLSERLGVDLTPLRGLQVSAFAATLPIGGTA
;
A
#
# COMPACT_ATOMS: atom_id res chain seq x y z
N ARG A 1 -1.40 15.06 -13.03
CA ARG A 1 -0.07 15.17 -13.68
C ARG A 1 0.36 16.64 -13.69
N CYS A 2 1.65 16.98 -13.63
CA CYS A 2 2.15 18.36 -13.43
C CYS A 2 3.17 18.84 -14.51
N PRO A 3 2.83 18.79 -15.81
CA PRO A 3 3.78 19.08 -16.89
C PRO A 3 4.31 20.53 -16.89
N ALA A 4 3.51 21.51 -16.48
CA ALA A 4 3.95 22.90 -16.35
C ALA A 4 5.08 23.05 -15.31
N ALA A 5 4.89 22.47 -14.13
CA ALA A 5 5.86 22.49 -13.04
C ALA A 5 7.20 21.81 -13.41
N ILE A 6 7.16 20.79 -14.27
CA ILE A 6 8.35 20.11 -14.79
C ILE A 6 9.11 21.02 -15.77
N ARG A 7 8.38 21.66 -16.71
CA ARG A 7 8.99 22.59 -17.68
C ARG A 7 9.65 23.78 -16.99
N GLU A 8 8.98 24.41 -16.03
CA GLU A 8 9.51 25.53 -15.24
C GLU A 8 10.81 25.18 -14.48
N ARG A 9 11.05 23.90 -14.22
CA ARG A 9 12.22 23.40 -13.48
C ARG A 9 13.34 22.87 -14.37
N GLY A 10 13.30 23.18 -15.66
CA GLY A 10 14.31 22.78 -16.65
C GLY A 10 13.91 21.61 -17.55
N GLY A 11 12.68 21.10 -17.41
CA GLY A 11 12.15 20.05 -18.29
C GLY A 11 12.79 18.67 -18.09
N GLY A 12 12.30 17.69 -18.84
CA GLY A 12 12.81 16.31 -18.84
C GLY A 12 12.82 15.64 -17.46
N VAL A 13 13.72 14.68 -17.29
CA VAL A 13 13.89 13.91 -16.05
C VAL A 13 14.38 14.79 -14.90
N VAL A 14 15.32 15.70 -15.16
CA VAL A 14 15.86 16.60 -14.14
C VAL A 14 14.77 17.54 -13.60
N GLY A 15 13.94 18.10 -14.47
CA GLY A 15 12.79 18.91 -14.07
C GLY A 15 11.76 18.10 -13.27
N ALA A 16 11.55 16.82 -13.62
CA ALA A 16 10.69 15.91 -12.86
C ALA A 16 11.23 15.64 -11.45
N HIS A 17 12.54 15.36 -11.32
CA HIS A 17 13.18 15.19 -10.01
C HIS A 17 13.05 16.45 -9.15
N ARG A 18 13.33 17.63 -9.71
CA ARG A 18 13.17 18.91 -9.00
C ARG A 18 11.73 19.18 -8.59
N ALA A 19 10.75 18.84 -9.44
CA ALA A 19 9.33 18.96 -9.11
C ALA A 19 8.95 18.03 -7.95
N LEU A 20 9.45 16.79 -7.96
CA LEU A 20 9.22 15.81 -6.90
C LEU A 20 9.86 16.24 -5.57
N ILE A 21 11.11 16.72 -5.57
CA ILE A 21 11.80 17.24 -4.36
C ILE A 21 10.98 18.39 -3.74
N GLY A 22 10.47 19.29 -4.57
CA GLY A 22 9.61 20.38 -4.11
C GLY A 22 8.29 19.90 -3.52
N ALA A 23 7.65 18.89 -4.13
CA ALA A 23 6.43 18.29 -3.58
C ALA A 23 6.68 17.57 -2.25
N LEU A 24 7.75 16.78 -2.17
CA LEU A 24 8.16 16.06 -0.97
C LEU A 24 8.44 17.03 0.20
N SER A 25 9.11 18.16 -0.09
CA SER A 25 9.39 19.18 0.92
C SER A 25 8.11 19.81 1.49
N ARG A 26 7.08 20.03 0.65
CA ARG A 26 5.77 20.51 1.14
C ARG A 26 5.06 19.49 2.01
N VAL A 27 5.09 18.20 1.62
CA VAL A 27 4.48 17.12 2.41
C VAL A 27 5.19 16.99 3.76
N ARG A 28 6.52 16.98 3.77
CA ARG A 28 7.31 16.93 5.01
C ARG A 28 6.97 18.09 5.94
N ASN A 29 7.00 19.32 5.44
CA ASN A 29 6.70 20.51 6.25
C ASN A 29 5.27 20.46 6.82
N ALA A 30 4.29 20.00 6.03
CA ALA A 30 2.93 19.82 6.50
C ALA A 30 2.83 18.80 7.64
N LEU A 31 3.48 17.64 7.51
CA LEU A 31 3.50 16.62 8.56
C LEU A 31 4.25 17.09 9.82
N GLU A 32 5.39 17.74 9.66
CA GLU A 32 6.17 18.31 10.78
C GLU A 32 5.38 19.37 11.54
N SER A 33 4.60 20.21 10.84
CA SER A 33 3.71 21.19 11.48
C SER A 33 2.62 20.56 12.35
N GLN A 34 2.30 19.29 12.11
CA GLN A 34 1.36 18.49 12.89
C GLN A 34 2.07 17.61 13.93
N GLY A 35 3.37 17.82 14.15
CA GLY A 35 4.18 17.06 15.11
C GLY A 35 4.51 15.64 14.66
N VAL A 36 4.36 15.32 13.36
CA VAL A 36 4.73 14.02 12.80
C VAL A 36 6.15 14.13 12.23
N PRO A 37 7.18 13.61 12.93
CA PRO A 37 8.54 13.65 12.42
C PRO A 37 8.64 12.75 11.19
N THR A 38 9.16 13.29 10.09
CA THR A 38 9.29 12.53 8.83
C THR A 38 10.62 12.78 8.15
N ARG A 39 11.13 11.75 7.48
CA ARG A 39 12.39 11.80 6.72
C ARG A 39 12.20 11.05 5.40
N PRO A 40 12.71 11.57 4.27
CA PRO A 40 12.81 10.82 3.02
C PRO A 40 13.71 9.58 3.17
N LEU A 41 13.28 8.44 2.64
CA LEU A 41 14.12 7.25 2.54
C LEU A 41 15.12 7.41 1.39
N ASP A 42 16.37 7.01 1.62
CA ASP A 42 17.34 6.84 0.54
C ASP A 42 17.03 5.56 -0.28
N PRO A 43 17.71 5.31 -1.43
CA PRO A 43 17.44 4.15 -2.26
C PRO A 43 17.55 2.80 -1.53
N ASP A 44 18.56 2.63 -0.68
CA ASP A 44 18.77 1.35 0.02
C ASP A 44 17.73 1.15 1.12
N GLU A 45 17.35 2.23 1.80
CA GLU A 45 16.26 2.23 2.77
C GLU A 45 14.90 1.93 2.12
N LEU A 46 14.66 2.48 0.94
CA LEU A 46 13.46 2.19 0.15
C LEU A 46 13.41 0.72 -0.26
N LEU A 47 14.54 0.17 -0.72
CA LEU A 47 14.67 -1.25 -1.06
C LEU A 47 14.42 -2.14 0.17
N ARG A 48 15.03 -1.81 1.32
CA ARG A 48 14.79 -2.53 2.58
C ARG A 48 13.33 -2.47 3.01
N ALA A 49 12.70 -1.30 2.94
CA ALA A 49 11.27 -1.14 3.24
C ALA A 49 10.40 -1.98 2.31
N SER A 50 10.78 -2.07 1.03
CA SER A 50 10.07 -2.86 0.02
C SER A 50 10.22 -4.35 0.23
N ILE A 51 11.42 -4.84 0.56
CA ILE A 51 11.69 -6.24 0.94
C ILE A 51 10.86 -6.64 2.16
N SER A 52 10.82 -5.76 3.17
CA SER A 52 10.02 -5.96 4.37
C SER A 52 8.52 -6.02 4.05
N ALA A 53 7.99 -5.02 3.31
CA ALA A 53 6.59 -5.00 2.90
C ALA A 53 6.20 -6.19 1.99
N ALA A 54 7.16 -6.73 1.24
CA ALA A 54 6.97 -7.93 0.42
C ALA A 54 7.05 -9.24 1.21
N GLU A 55 7.36 -9.21 2.51
CA GLU A 55 7.64 -10.37 3.36
C GLU A 55 8.82 -11.24 2.86
N LEU A 56 9.83 -10.58 2.28
CA LEU A 56 10.99 -11.25 1.67
C LEU A 56 12.26 -11.19 2.54
N THR A 57 12.18 -10.66 3.77
CA THR A 57 13.33 -10.50 4.66
C THR A 57 14.10 -11.80 4.88
N ALA A 58 13.41 -12.94 5.01
CA ALA A 58 14.04 -14.24 5.26
C ALA A 58 14.91 -14.75 4.09
N VAL A 59 14.71 -14.23 2.89
CA VAL A 59 15.48 -14.60 1.69
C VAL A 59 16.35 -13.45 1.16
N ALA A 60 16.36 -12.31 1.86
CA ALA A 60 17.20 -11.18 1.50
C ALA A 60 18.69 -11.56 1.57
N GLY A 61 19.44 -11.27 0.51
CA GLY A 61 20.86 -11.64 0.40
C GLY A 61 21.12 -13.10 0.00
N SER A 62 20.07 -13.91 -0.17
CA SER A 62 20.20 -15.26 -0.75
C SER A 62 20.47 -15.16 -2.26
N PRO A 63 21.32 -16.04 -2.83
CA PRO A 63 21.49 -16.13 -4.29
C PRO A 63 20.26 -16.73 -4.99
N ALA A 64 19.29 -17.27 -4.23
CA ALA A 64 18.09 -17.86 -4.80
C ALA A 64 17.18 -16.81 -5.41
N LYS A 65 16.84 -16.98 -6.70
CA LYS A 65 15.86 -16.12 -7.37
C LYS A 65 14.47 -16.36 -6.77
N VAL A 66 13.87 -15.31 -6.22
CA VAL A 66 12.48 -15.34 -5.77
C VAL A 66 11.55 -15.32 -6.98
N THR A 67 10.67 -16.30 -7.08
CA THR A 67 9.60 -16.33 -8.09
C THR A 67 8.31 -15.82 -7.47
N LEU A 68 7.59 -14.97 -8.22
CA LEU A 68 6.25 -14.52 -7.88
C LEU A 68 5.24 -15.36 -8.67
N GLN A 69 4.38 -16.10 -7.98
CA GLN A 69 3.40 -17.00 -8.60
C GLN A 69 1.98 -16.55 -8.29
N GLU A 70 1.26 -16.11 -9.31
CA GLU A 70 -0.15 -15.73 -9.17
C GLU A 70 -1.07 -16.94 -9.19
N ARG A 71 -2.10 -16.88 -8.36
CA ARG A 71 -3.26 -17.75 -8.34
C ARG A 71 -4.51 -16.87 -8.36
N TRP A 72 -5.66 -17.48 -8.60
CA TRP A 72 -6.92 -16.73 -8.68
C TRP A 72 -7.21 -15.86 -7.45
N SER A 73 -6.96 -16.38 -6.24
CA SER A 73 -7.25 -15.69 -4.97
C SER A 73 -6.02 -15.12 -4.25
N GLY A 74 -4.81 -15.29 -4.78
CA GLY A 74 -3.62 -14.80 -4.10
C GLY A 74 -2.35 -14.88 -4.94
N VAL A 75 -1.25 -14.43 -4.37
CA VAL A 75 0.08 -14.54 -4.96
C VAL A 75 1.04 -15.15 -3.94
N THR A 76 1.98 -15.97 -4.39
CA THR A 76 3.03 -16.54 -3.52
C THR A 76 4.39 -15.99 -3.91
N ALA A 77 5.16 -15.54 -2.91
CA ALA A 77 6.54 -15.09 -3.06
C ALA A 77 7.39 -15.72 -1.97
N ALA A 78 8.47 -16.42 -2.35
CA ALA A 78 9.37 -17.11 -1.39
C ALA A 78 8.64 -18.00 -0.35
N GLY A 79 7.56 -18.66 -0.76
CA GLY A 79 6.75 -19.52 0.11
C GLY A 79 5.74 -18.77 0.99
N ILE A 80 5.74 -17.43 1.00
CA ILE A 80 4.74 -16.61 1.68
C ILE A 80 3.56 -16.40 0.74
N GLY A 81 2.36 -16.73 1.21
CA GLY A 81 1.11 -16.47 0.51
C GLY A 81 0.60 -15.07 0.83
N HIS A 82 0.04 -14.39 -0.17
CA HIS A 82 -0.58 -13.08 -0.04
C HIS A 82 -1.97 -13.08 -0.69
N ALA A 83 -2.92 -12.39 -0.07
CA ALA A 83 -4.26 -12.15 -0.61
C ALA A 83 -4.60 -10.67 -0.48
N SER A 84 -5.13 -10.09 -1.55
CA SER A 84 -5.40 -8.65 -1.65
C SER A 84 -6.86 -8.35 -2.00
N TYR A 85 -7.37 -7.28 -1.41
CA TYR A 85 -8.77 -6.86 -1.47
C TYR A 85 -8.82 -5.35 -1.70
N ALA A 86 -9.64 -4.91 -2.64
CA ALA A 86 -9.96 -3.50 -2.80
C ALA A 86 -10.99 -3.08 -1.75
N ILE A 87 -10.80 -1.90 -1.18
CA ILE A 87 -11.81 -1.24 -0.37
C ILE A 87 -12.77 -0.54 -1.32
N THR A 88 -13.98 -1.06 -1.44
CA THR A 88 -15.02 -0.56 -2.36
C THR A 88 -16.08 0.28 -1.67
N GLY A 89 -16.10 0.25 -0.34
CA GLY A 89 -17.02 1.04 0.48
C GLY A 89 -16.41 1.34 1.84
N TRP A 90 -16.60 2.58 2.29
CA TRP A 90 -16.18 3.03 3.61
C TRP A 90 -17.40 3.27 4.50
N PRO A 91 -17.30 3.01 5.81
CA PRO A 91 -18.38 3.32 6.73
C PRO A 91 -18.62 4.83 6.77
N LYS A 92 -19.87 5.21 7.06
CA LYS A 92 -20.21 6.61 7.29
C LYS A 92 -19.49 7.10 8.56
N GLY A 93 -18.79 8.23 8.46
CA GLY A 93 -18.13 8.88 9.60
C GLY A 93 -16.61 8.75 9.59
N LYS A 94 -16.00 8.52 10.76
CA LYS A 94 -14.53 8.54 10.92
C LYS A 94 -13.91 7.24 10.42
N VAL A 95 -13.08 7.34 9.39
CA VAL A 95 -12.38 6.20 8.79
C VAL A 95 -11.23 5.67 9.66
N SER A 96 -10.66 6.50 10.54
CA SER A 96 -9.43 6.17 11.29
C SER A 96 -9.53 4.93 12.17
N SER A 97 -10.67 4.69 12.83
CA SER A 97 -10.89 3.47 13.63
C SER A 97 -10.87 2.22 12.76
N SER A 98 -11.43 2.29 11.55
CA SER A 98 -11.43 1.18 10.60
C SER A 98 -10.02 0.88 10.09
N LEU A 99 -9.19 1.90 9.84
CA LEU A 99 -7.79 1.71 9.40
C LEU A 99 -6.97 0.93 10.43
N ASN A 100 -7.05 1.33 11.70
CA ASN A 100 -6.34 0.67 12.80
C ASN A 100 -6.79 -0.78 12.96
N ALA A 101 -8.09 -1.02 12.82
CA ALA A 101 -8.62 -2.37 12.93
C ALA A 101 -8.18 -3.26 11.75
N LEU A 102 -8.26 -2.77 10.51
CA LEU A 102 -7.86 -3.52 9.30
C LEU A 102 -6.38 -3.91 9.32
N THR A 103 -5.52 -3.04 9.85
CA THR A 103 -4.08 -3.33 10.02
C THR A 103 -3.76 -4.21 11.23
N SER A 104 -4.73 -4.46 12.12
CA SER A 104 -4.59 -5.32 13.30
C SER A 104 -5.08 -6.76 13.07
N VAL A 105 -5.44 -7.13 11.83
CA VAL A 105 -5.86 -8.50 11.51
C VAL A 105 -4.72 -9.46 11.79
N ARG A 106 -5.01 -10.51 12.55
CA ARG A 106 -4.03 -11.57 12.86
C ARG A 106 -3.67 -12.34 11.59
N ALA A 107 -2.52 -12.02 11.04
CA ALA A 107 -1.86 -12.60 9.88
C ALA A 107 -0.34 -12.56 10.11
N LEU A 108 0.47 -13.01 9.14
CA LEU A 108 1.90 -12.71 9.17
C LEU A 108 2.12 -11.18 9.06
N SER A 109 1.37 -10.54 8.16
CA SER A 109 1.28 -9.08 8.02
C SER A 109 -0.06 -8.68 7.41
N ALA A 110 -0.54 -7.50 7.79
CA ALA A 110 -1.70 -6.85 7.23
C ALA A 110 -1.30 -5.44 6.77
N THR A 111 -1.09 -5.30 5.46
CA THR A 111 -0.67 -4.05 4.82
C THR A 111 -1.87 -3.33 4.24
N LEU A 112 -1.97 -2.03 4.49
CA LEU A 112 -2.97 -1.17 3.87
C LEU A 112 -2.26 -0.10 3.03
N ALA A 113 -2.61 -0.03 1.75
CA ALA A 113 -2.21 1.06 0.87
C ALA A 113 -3.43 1.92 0.54
N MET A 114 -3.26 3.24 0.60
CA MET A 114 -4.35 4.20 0.38
C MET A 114 -3.92 5.30 -0.58
N SER A 115 -4.86 5.72 -1.41
CA SER A 115 -4.73 6.89 -2.27
C SER A 115 -5.82 7.90 -1.89
N ILE A 116 -5.38 9.13 -1.64
CA ILE A 116 -6.23 10.28 -1.32
C ILE A 116 -6.19 11.21 -2.52
N SER A 117 -7.36 11.53 -3.08
CA SER A 117 -7.50 12.46 -4.19
C SER A 117 -8.46 13.59 -3.84
N PRO A 118 -8.35 14.77 -4.50
CA PRO A 118 -9.41 15.77 -4.44
C PRO A 118 -10.77 15.16 -4.83
N ALA A 119 -11.85 15.54 -4.15
CA ALA A 119 -13.22 15.24 -4.58
C ALA A 119 -13.80 16.41 -5.37
N SER A 120 -14.88 16.16 -6.12
CA SER A 120 -15.68 17.22 -6.77
C SER A 120 -16.36 18.14 -5.76
N ASP A 121 -16.72 17.59 -4.61
CA ASP A 121 -17.44 18.28 -3.56
C ASP A 121 -16.46 18.99 -2.64
N GLU A 122 -16.74 20.26 -2.33
CA GLU A 122 -15.94 21.04 -1.41
C GLU A 122 -15.88 20.40 -0.03
N GLY A 123 -14.68 20.41 0.58
CA GLY A 123 -14.44 19.80 1.89
C GLY A 123 -14.42 18.26 1.92
N LYS A 124 -14.53 17.59 0.77
CA LYS A 124 -14.42 16.12 0.69
C LYS A 124 -13.14 15.67 -0.02
N ILE A 125 -12.76 14.43 0.25
CA ILE A 125 -11.67 13.74 -0.43
C ILE A 125 -12.18 12.43 -1.05
N GLY A 126 -11.64 12.07 -2.20
CA GLY A 126 -11.74 10.73 -2.75
C GLY A 126 -10.79 9.80 -2.00
N LEU A 127 -11.28 8.64 -1.60
CA LEU A 127 -10.50 7.64 -0.87
C LEU A 127 -10.58 6.29 -1.58
N ARG A 128 -9.41 5.76 -1.96
CA ARG A 128 -9.27 4.40 -2.48
C ARG A 128 -8.26 3.66 -1.63
N GLY A 129 -8.43 2.35 -1.47
CA GLY A 129 -7.49 1.55 -0.70
C GLY A 129 -7.46 0.09 -1.11
N VAL A 130 -6.34 -0.55 -0.79
CA VAL A 130 -6.12 -1.98 -0.96
C VAL A 130 -5.58 -2.53 0.36
N VAL A 131 -6.22 -3.58 0.88
CA VAL A 131 -5.74 -4.38 2.00
C VAL A 131 -5.03 -5.60 1.42
N ARG A 132 -3.81 -5.87 1.87
CA ARG A 132 -3.09 -7.12 1.58
C ARG A 132 -2.76 -7.84 2.88
N LEU A 133 -3.20 -9.10 2.96
CA LEU A 133 -2.79 -10.03 4.02
C LEU A 133 -1.64 -10.89 3.51
N SER A 134 -0.77 -11.31 4.43
CA SER A 134 0.23 -12.34 4.16
C SER A 134 0.18 -13.45 5.22
N ALA A 135 0.62 -14.64 4.85
CA ALA A 135 0.67 -15.79 5.75
C ALA A 135 1.74 -16.80 5.33
N ARG A 136 2.23 -17.60 6.28
CA ARG A 136 3.30 -18.57 6.02
C ARG A 136 2.83 -19.83 5.29
N ASN A 137 1.53 -20.08 5.29
CA ASN A 137 0.93 -21.23 4.63
C ASN A 137 -0.54 -20.94 4.25
N PRO A 138 -1.13 -21.76 3.36
CA PRO A 138 -2.50 -21.54 2.89
C PRO A 138 -3.55 -21.53 4.01
N ARG A 139 -3.42 -22.41 5.01
CA ARG A 139 -4.39 -22.49 6.13
C ARG A 139 -4.40 -21.21 6.97
N GLU A 140 -3.22 -20.64 7.23
CA GLU A 140 -3.12 -19.35 7.91
C GLU A 140 -3.69 -18.21 7.08
N LEU A 141 -3.51 -18.26 5.75
CA LEU A 141 -4.06 -17.25 4.84
C LEU A 141 -5.58 -17.29 4.83
N ASP A 142 -6.18 -18.49 4.72
CA ASP A 142 -7.63 -18.69 4.76
C ASP A 142 -8.21 -18.23 6.11
N ALA A 143 -7.52 -18.51 7.21
CA ALA A 143 -7.95 -18.03 8.53
C ALA A 143 -7.84 -16.51 8.68
N ALA A 144 -6.85 -15.88 8.03
CA ALA A 144 -6.71 -14.42 8.02
C ALA A 144 -7.79 -13.76 7.14
N ASP A 145 -8.11 -14.35 5.99
CA ASP A 145 -9.22 -13.95 5.11
C ASP A 145 -10.57 -13.95 5.85
N GLN A 146 -10.90 -15.04 6.53
CA GLN A 146 -12.15 -15.13 7.30
C GLN A 146 -12.23 -14.07 8.40
N ARG A 147 -11.12 -13.80 9.09
CA ARG A 147 -11.06 -12.75 10.12
C ARG A 147 -11.23 -11.36 9.52
N LEU A 148 -10.60 -11.09 8.38
CA LEU A 148 -10.73 -9.81 7.68
C LEU A 148 -12.17 -9.57 7.25
N HIS A 149 -12.85 -10.59 6.70
CA HIS A 149 -14.26 -10.50 6.31
C HIS A 149 -15.18 -10.27 7.52
N GLY A 150 -15.05 -11.05 8.60
CA GLY A 150 -15.84 -10.82 9.80
C GLY A 150 -15.58 -9.45 10.45
N LEU A 151 -14.35 -8.93 10.34
CA LEU A 151 -14.00 -7.59 10.79
C LEU A 151 -14.61 -6.51 9.88
N SER A 152 -14.55 -6.68 8.56
CA SER A 152 -15.07 -5.70 7.61
C SER A 152 -16.58 -5.54 7.73
N GLU A 153 -17.31 -6.64 7.91
CA GLU A 153 -18.75 -6.63 8.21
C GLU A 153 -19.06 -5.84 9.48
N ARG A 154 -18.33 -6.10 10.57
CA ARG A 154 -18.49 -5.38 11.85
C ARG A 154 -18.20 -3.88 11.74
N LEU A 155 -17.26 -3.51 10.88
CA LEU A 155 -16.84 -2.12 10.68
C LEU A 155 -17.65 -1.39 9.60
N GLY A 156 -18.49 -2.09 8.84
CA GLY A 156 -19.19 -1.54 7.67
C GLY A 156 -18.23 -1.10 6.56
N VAL A 157 -17.12 -1.84 6.38
CA VAL A 157 -16.18 -1.65 5.26
C VAL A 157 -16.47 -2.71 4.21
N ASP A 158 -16.69 -2.29 2.96
CA ASP A 158 -16.88 -3.24 1.87
C ASP A 158 -15.54 -3.60 1.25
N LEU A 159 -15.25 -4.90 1.21
CA LEU A 159 -14.03 -5.45 0.64
C LEU A 159 -14.37 -6.33 -0.56
N THR A 160 -13.74 -6.04 -1.70
CA THR A 160 -13.84 -6.86 -2.91
C THR A 160 -12.53 -7.58 -3.15
N PRO A 161 -12.49 -8.93 -3.16
CA PRO A 161 -11.28 -9.68 -3.49
C PRO A 161 -10.77 -9.35 -4.89
N LEU A 162 -9.48 -9.05 -5.03
CA LEU A 162 -8.85 -8.69 -6.31
C LEU A 162 -8.46 -9.94 -7.11
N ARG A 163 -9.44 -10.80 -7.39
CA ARG A 163 -9.21 -12.09 -8.05
C ARG A 163 -8.64 -11.89 -9.46
N GLY A 164 -7.56 -12.60 -9.78
CA GLY A 164 -6.82 -12.45 -11.04
C GLY A 164 -6.05 -11.12 -11.21
N LEU A 165 -5.98 -10.29 -10.16
CA LEU A 165 -5.24 -9.02 -10.12
C LEU A 165 -4.31 -8.94 -8.89
N GLN A 166 -3.91 -10.08 -8.34
CA GLN A 166 -3.18 -10.20 -7.09
C GLN A 166 -1.74 -9.72 -7.22
N VAL A 167 -1.08 -9.96 -8.35
CA VAL A 167 0.26 -9.41 -8.60
C VAL A 167 0.23 -7.89 -8.68
N SER A 168 -0.76 -7.32 -9.37
CA SER A 168 -0.96 -5.87 -9.45
C SER A 168 -1.25 -5.28 -8.07
N ALA A 169 -2.13 -5.91 -7.30
CA ALA A 169 -2.47 -5.49 -5.95
C ALA A 169 -1.28 -5.57 -4.99
N PHE A 170 -0.49 -6.64 -5.07
CA PHE A 170 0.76 -6.80 -4.34
C PHE A 170 1.70 -5.62 -4.63
N ALA A 171 1.97 -5.35 -5.91
CA ALA A 171 2.84 -4.25 -6.32
C ALA A 171 2.30 -2.87 -5.92
N ALA A 172 0.98 -2.65 -5.97
CA ALA A 172 0.33 -1.40 -5.55
C ALA A 172 0.46 -1.14 -4.04
N THR A 173 0.72 -2.17 -3.24
CA THR A 173 0.90 -2.06 -1.78
C THR A 173 2.37 -2.00 -1.35
N LEU A 174 3.32 -2.01 -2.29
CA LEU A 174 4.74 -1.83 -2.00
C LEU A 174 5.09 -0.33 -2.00
N PRO A 175 6.03 0.12 -1.16
CA PRO A 175 6.42 1.53 -1.06
C PRO A 175 7.35 1.98 -2.21
N ILE A 176 7.23 1.41 -3.41
CA ILE A 176 8.14 1.67 -4.55
C ILE A 176 7.61 2.70 -5.56
N GLY A 177 6.38 3.18 -5.38
CA GLY A 177 5.73 4.16 -6.26
C GLY A 177 5.43 3.62 -7.68
N GLY A 178 4.66 4.38 -8.46
CA GLY A 178 4.41 4.08 -9.88
C GLY A 178 3.35 3.02 -10.19
N THR A 179 2.70 2.44 -9.18
CA THR A 179 1.78 1.29 -9.33
C THR A 179 0.39 1.49 -8.72
N ALA A 180 0.05 2.69 -8.21
CA ALA A 180 -1.21 3.00 -7.53
C ALA A 180 -2.05 4.05 -8.26
#